data_AF-A0A1E4SBJ0-F1
#
_entry.id   AF-A0A1E4SBJ0-F1
#
_cell.length_a   1.000
_cell.length_b   1.000
_cell.length_c   1.000
_cell.angle_alpha   90.00
_cell.angle_beta   90.00
_cell.angle_gamma   90.00
#
_symmetry.space_group_name_H-M   'P 1'
#
loop_
_entity.id
_entity.type
_entity.pdbx_description
1 polymer ?
#
loop_
_entity_poly.entity_id
_entity_poly.type
_entity_poly.pdbx_seq_one_letter_code
_entity_poly.pdbx_strand_id
1 'polypeptide(L)' 'MSNPWAKRDAWRYEGQFSRLNRFRNAFPGFGIAVGAFTVYVAYEKFVMKDTHEEHH' A
#
# COMPACT_ATOMS: atom_id res chain seq x y z
N MET A 1 37.33 -6.89 -12.93
CA MET A 1 37.90 -7.24 -11.60
C MET A 1 36.74 -7.56 -10.67
N SER A 2 36.58 -8.79 -10.21
CA SER A 2 35.54 -9.14 -9.23
C SER A 2 35.92 -8.59 -7.86
N ASN A 3 35.00 -7.93 -7.15
CA ASN A 3 35.24 -7.48 -5.78
C ASN A 3 35.40 -8.69 -4.85
N PRO A 4 36.58 -8.96 -4.27
CA PRO A 4 36.80 -10.12 -3.40
C PRO A 4 36.01 -10.06 -2.09
N TRP A 5 35.55 -8.86 -1.69
CA TRP A 5 34.77 -8.64 -0.48
C TRP A 5 33.26 -8.63 -0.72
N ALA A 6 32.81 -8.89 -1.96
CA ALA A 6 31.38 -8.84 -2.30
C ALA A 6 30.51 -9.72 -1.38
N LYS A 7 30.99 -10.92 -1.03
CA LYS A 7 30.29 -11.83 -0.10
C LYS A 7 30.23 -11.27 1.33
N ARG A 8 31.26 -10.54 1.76
CA ARG A 8 31.29 -9.86 3.06
C ARG A 8 30.37 -8.63 3.08
N ASP A 9 30.22 -7.92 1.96
CA ASP A 9 29.38 -6.72 1.88
C ASP A 9 27.91 -7.01 1.56
N ALA A 10 27.58 -8.26 1.18
CA ALA A 10 26.24 -8.68 0.78
C ALA A 10 25.15 -8.39 1.83
N TRP A 11 25.45 -8.57 3.13
CA TRP A 11 24.46 -8.33 4.20
C TRP A 11 23.88 -6.92 4.22
N ARG A 12 24.59 -5.92 3.67
CA ARG A 12 24.14 -4.52 3.62
C ARG A 12 23.00 -4.28 2.64
N TYR A 13 22.81 -5.19 1.69
CA TYR A 13 21.86 -5.04 0.58
C TYR A 13 20.85 -6.19 0.51
N GLU A 14 21.01 -7.21 1.34
CA GLU A 14 20.14 -8.37 1.42
C GLU A 14 19.15 -8.27 2.59
N GLY A 15 18.07 -9.05 2.52
CA GLY A 15 17.07 -9.14 3.59
C GLY A 15 16.35 -7.82 3.89
N GLN A 16 16.39 -7.38 5.16
CA GLN A 16 15.73 -6.16 5.65
C GLN A 16 16.21 -4.88 4.93
N PHE A 17 17.46 -4.86 4.45
CA PHE A 17 18.06 -3.69 3.79
C PHE A 17 17.94 -3.71 2.27
N SER A 18 17.25 -4.71 1.71
CA SER A 18 16.98 -4.81 0.28
C SER A 18 16.17 -3.63 -0.23
N ARG A 19 16.36 -3.30 -1.51
CA ARG A 19 15.69 -2.15 -2.17
C ARG A 19 14.18 -2.21 -1.98
N LEU A 20 13.58 -3.39 -2.15
CA LEU A 20 12.14 -3.58 -2.06
C LEU A 20 11.61 -3.37 -0.62
N ASN A 21 12.35 -3.84 0.39
CA ASN A 21 11.95 -3.66 1.78
C ASN A 21 11.97 -2.19 2.23
N ARG A 22 12.86 -1.37 1.64
CA ARG A 22 12.84 0.09 1.88
C ARG A 22 11.57 0.75 1.36
N PHE A 23 11.01 0.28 0.24
CA PHE A 23 9.78 0.82 -0.32
C PHE A 23 8.51 0.35 0.39
N ARG A 24 8.53 -0.78 1.11
CA ARG A 24 7.36 -1.28 1.83
C ARG A 24 6.82 -0.29 2.87
N ASN A 25 7.69 0.55 3.43
CA ASN A 25 7.32 1.57 4.41
C ASN A 25 7.15 2.97 3.80
N ALA A 26 7.19 3.11 2.47
CA ALA A 26 7.06 4.42 1.82
C ALA A 26 5.67 5.04 2.00
N PHE A 27 4.62 4.23 2.14
CA PHE A 27 3.24 4.68 2.30
C PHE A 27 2.54 3.98 3.47
N PRO A 28 2.92 4.33 4.71
CA PRO A 28 2.26 3.77 5.88
C PRO A 28 0.78 4.16 5.87
N GLY A 29 -0.11 3.17 5.98
CA GLY A 29 -1.55 3.40 6.06
C GLY A 29 -2.28 3.59 4.71
N PHE A 30 -1.59 3.52 3.57
CA PHE A 30 -2.26 3.63 2.26
C PHE A 30 -3.36 2.58 2.07
N GLY A 31 -3.15 1.34 2.50
CA GLY A 31 -4.18 0.30 2.43
C GLY A 31 -5.43 0.64 3.24
N ILE A 32 -5.26 1.26 4.41
CA ILE A 32 -6.39 1.68 5.26
C ILE A 32 -7.12 2.84 4.61
N ALA A 33 -6.39 3.83 4.08
CA ALA A 33 -6.97 4.97 3.39
C ALA A 33 -7.81 4.55 2.17
N VAL A 34 -7.27 3.65 1.33
CA VAL A 34 -8.00 3.09 0.17
C VAL A 34 -9.23 2.30 0.63
N GLY A 35 -9.11 1.50 1.68
CA GLY A 35 -10.25 0.77 2.26
C GLY A 35 -11.36 1.71 2.73
N ALA A 36 -11.03 2.71 3.56
CA ALA A 36 -11.99 3.69 4.06
C ALA A 36 -12.64 4.49 2.93
N PHE A 37 -11.86 4.92 1.94
CA PHE A 37 -12.37 5.64 0.77
C PHE A 37 -13.33 4.78 -0.05
N THR A 38 -13.01 3.51 -0.27
CA THR A 38 -13.88 2.59 -1.02
C THR A 38 -15.20 2.36 -0.29
N VAL A 39 -15.17 2.18 1.04
CA VAL A 39 -16.38 2.07 1.87
C VAL A 39 -17.23 3.33 1.79
N TYR A 40 -16.62 4.52 1.87
CA TYR A 40 -17.33 5.79 1.72
C TYR A 40 -18.01 5.91 0.35
N VAL A 41 -17.30 5.62 -0.74
CA VAL A 41 -17.87 5.68 -2.09
C VAL A 41 -18.99 4.65 -2.27
N ALA A 42 -18.81 3.42 -1.78
CA ALA A 42 -19.86 2.40 -1.83
C ALA A 42 -21.10 2.82 -1.05
N TYR A 43 -20.92 3.41 0.14
CA TYR A 43 -22.03 3.94 0.93
C TYR A 43 -22.80 5.03 0.17
N GLU A 44 -22.10 6.00 -0.41
CA GLU A 44 -22.72 7.06 -1.20
C GLU A 44 -23.43 6.51 -2.46
N LYS A 45 -22.83 5.52 -3.13
CA LYS A 45 -23.35 4.99 -4.41
C LYS A 45 -24.48 3.97 -4.27
N PHE A 46 -24.51 3.20 -3.20
CA PHE A 46 -25.54 2.16 -3.00
C PHE A 46 -26.55 2.59 -1.94
N VAL A 47 -26.12 3.05 -0.77
CA VAL A 47 -27.04 3.36 0.33
C VAL A 47 -27.75 4.69 0.11
N MET A 48 -27.04 5.76 -0.26
CA MET A 48 -27.68 7.07 -0.47
C MET A 48 -28.48 7.17 -1.77
N LYS A 49 -28.12 6.42 -2.82
CA LYS A 49 -28.91 6.39 -4.05
C LYS A 49 -30.27 5.73 -3.86
N ASP A 50 -30.33 4.60 -3.16
CA ASP A 50 -31.59 3.91 -2.88
C ASP A 50 -32.55 4.83 -2.09
N THR A 51 -32.04 5.66 -1.17
CA THR A 51 -32.87 6.63 -0.42
C THR A 51 -33.37 7.83 -1.24
N HIS A 52 -32.75 8.17 -2.38
CA HIS A 52 -33.18 9.27 -3.24
C HIS A 52 -34.17 8.83 -4.33
N GLU A 53 -34.26 7.53 -4.65
CA GLU A 53 -35.25 7.01 -5.60
C GLU A 53 -36.60 6.69 -4.92
N GLU A 54 -36.67 6.55 -3.60
CA GLU A 54 -37.94 6.38 -2.86
C GLU A 54 -38.78 7.66 -2.71
N HIS A 55 -38.31 8.82 -3.19
CA HIS A 55 -39.02 10.11 -3.11
C HIS A 55 -39.60 10.60 -4.44
N HIS A 56 -39.73 9.73 -5.45
CA HIS A 56 -40.54 9.98 -6.65
C HIS A 56 -41.72 9.01 -6.76
#